data_AF-A0A518DA70-F1
#
_entry.id   AF-A0A518DA70-F1
#
_cell.length_a   1.000
_cell.length_b   1.000
_cell.length_c   1.000
_cell.angle_alpha   90.00
_cell.angle_beta   90.00
_cell.angle_gamma   90.00
#
_symmetry.space_group_name_H-M   'P 1'
#
loop_
_entity.id
_entity.type
_entity.pdbx_description
1 polymer ?
#
loop_
_entity_poly.entity_id
_entity_poly.type
_entity_poly.pdbx_seq_one_letter_code
_entity_poly.pdbx_strand_id
1 'polypeptide(L)'
;MNATTHQVHPFEAAGLGKAPFRYVGYSHEVGPQKVTTYAPNGEEIELIVGAPGQPMSSCDYCGQGIAHVCHCVSSDGKEFKVGCDCVERVGQVKGDQRAQRAVEVAKYNLRRQREAKRRDEFARWIEQNGEELNNHPHPNAYSMSLGRTLRDYAVWMRKNGGHSGQMRAWKMARTKLGQ
;
A
#
# COMPACT_ATOMS: atom_id res chain seq x y z
N MET A 1 -41.13 8.00 31.17
CA MET A 1 -40.27 8.91 30.40
C MET A 1 -38.99 8.16 30.09
N ASN A 2 -38.83 7.62 28.88
CA ASN A 2 -37.63 6.87 28.50
C ASN A 2 -36.55 7.87 28.07
N ALA A 3 -35.54 8.07 28.91
CA ALA A 3 -34.37 8.84 28.55
C ALA A 3 -33.62 8.10 27.44
N THR A 4 -33.63 8.64 26.23
CA THR A 4 -32.71 8.24 25.17
C THR A 4 -31.31 8.62 25.60
N THR A 5 -30.58 7.66 26.17
CA THR A 5 -29.14 7.79 26.41
C THR A 5 -28.46 8.02 25.06
N HIS A 6 -28.05 9.26 24.80
CA HIS A 6 -27.19 9.57 23.67
C HIS A 6 -25.90 8.77 23.83
N GLN A 7 -25.75 7.71 23.06
CA GLN A 7 -24.53 6.92 23.03
C GLN A 7 -23.43 7.80 22.44
N VAL A 8 -22.57 8.34 23.31
CA VAL A 8 -21.44 9.19 22.90
C VAL A 8 -20.54 8.39 21.97
N HIS A 9 -20.16 9.01 20.84
CA HIS A 9 -19.31 8.35 19.85
C HIS A 9 -17.91 8.07 20.46
N PRO A 10 -17.27 6.92 20.17
CA PRO A 10 -15.95 6.60 20.73
C PRO A 10 -14.87 7.67 20.51
N PHE A 11 -14.88 8.31 19.34
CA PHE A 11 -13.98 9.44 19.03
C PHE A 11 -14.29 10.72 19.81
N GLU A 12 -15.56 10.96 20.14
CA GLU A 12 -15.96 12.09 20.96
C GLU A 12 -15.50 11.87 22.41
N ALA A 13 -15.65 10.64 22.92
CA ALA A 13 -15.09 10.25 24.23
C ALA A 13 -13.55 10.35 24.27
N ALA A 14 -12.87 10.17 23.14
CA ALA A 14 -11.42 10.33 23.02
C ALA A 14 -10.97 11.78 22.75
N GLY A 15 -11.89 12.74 22.67
CA GLY A 15 -11.58 14.16 22.47
C GLY A 15 -11.24 14.56 21.03
N LEU A 16 -11.47 13.69 20.04
CA LEU A 16 -11.16 13.92 18.62
C LEU A 16 -12.17 14.83 17.91
N GLY A 17 -13.14 15.38 18.64
CA GLY A 17 -14.19 16.28 18.12
C GLY A 17 -15.59 15.75 18.38
N LYS A 18 -16.60 16.41 17.80
CA LYS A 18 -18.01 16.06 17.96
C LYS A 18 -18.54 15.30 16.75
N ALA A 19 -19.42 14.33 17.01
CA ALA A 19 -20.15 13.67 15.93
C ALA A 19 -21.06 14.67 15.17
N PRO A 20 -21.48 14.37 13.91
CA PRO A 20 -20.99 13.28 13.07
C PRO A 20 -19.56 13.49 12.57
N PHE A 21 -18.85 12.38 12.35
CA PHE A 21 -17.51 12.37 11.76
C PHE A 21 -17.61 12.00 10.28
N ARG A 22 -16.75 12.60 9.45
CA ARG A 22 -16.72 12.37 8.01
C ARG A 22 -15.31 11.99 7.56
N TYR A 23 -15.24 10.96 6.72
CA TYR A 23 -14.00 10.61 6.02
C TYR A 23 -13.71 11.64 4.93
N VAL A 24 -12.46 12.12 4.88
CA VAL A 24 -12.00 13.15 3.94
C VAL A 24 -11.02 12.61 2.92
N GLY A 25 -10.16 11.66 3.31
CA GLY A 25 -9.12 11.18 2.40
C GLY A 25 -8.24 10.07 2.96
N TYR A 26 -7.32 9.62 2.11
CA TYR A 26 -6.39 8.54 2.42
C TYR A 26 -4.98 8.88 1.95
N SER A 27 -3.99 8.61 2.80
CA SER A 27 -2.57 8.64 2.45
C SER A 27 -1.89 7.31 2.83
N HIS A 28 -0.79 7.02 2.16
CA HIS A 28 0.08 5.89 2.49
C HIS A 28 1.45 6.42 2.89
N GLU A 29 1.72 6.40 4.20
CA GLU A 29 2.87 7.03 4.84
C GLU A 29 3.82 5.94 5.35
N VAL A 30 4.85 5.66 4.55
CA VAL A 30 5.92 4.71 4.91
C VAL A 30 7.30 5.31 4.67
N GLY A 31 8.27 4.83 5.44
CA GLY A 31 9.68 5.17 5.27
C GLY A 31 10.29 4.53 4.02
N PRO A 32 11.43 5.07 3.55
CA PRO A 32 12.14 6.23 4.09
C PRO A 32 11.48 7.55 3.65
N GLN A 33 11.36 8.53 4.53
CA GLN A 33 10.90 9.89 4.20
C GLN A 33 12.00 10.92 4.41
N LYS A 34 12.09 11.87 3.48
CA LYS A 34 12.95 13.05 3.61
C LYS A 34 12.22 14.07 4.47
N VAL A 35 12.78 14.40 5.63
CA VAL A 35 12.24 15.37 6.56
C VAL A 35 13.26 16.48 6.71
N THR A 36 12.82 17.69 6.45
CA THR A 36 13.57 18.90 6.74
C THR A 36 13.39 19.26 8.21
N THR A 37 14.49 19.45 8.94
CA THR A 37 14.46 19.97 10.32
C THR A 37 15.58 20.98 10.53
N TYR A 38 15.64 21.59 11.71
CA TYR A 38 16.64 22.60 12.04
C TYR A 38 17.64 22.06 13.05
N ALA A 39 18.93 22.21 12.74
CA ALA A 39 20.01 21.96 13.69
C ALA A 39 19.99 23.01 14.82
N PRO A 40 20.66 22.76 15.96
CA PRO A 40 20.70 23.71 17.09
C PRO A 40 21.28 25.10 16.75
N ASN A 41 22.07 25.20 15.67
CA ASN A 41 22.60 26.45 15.13
C ASN A 41 21.63 27.18 14.19
N GLY A 42 20.41 26.65 13.98
CA GLY A 42 19.39 27.22 13.10
C GLY A 42 19.50 26.83 11.63
N GLU A 43 20.49 26.02 11.24
CA GLU A 43 20.65 25.58 9.85
C GLU A 43 19.64 24.48 9.50
N GLU A 44 19.13 24.53 8.27
CA GLU A 44 18.23 23.53 7.72
C GLU A 44 19.01 22.24 7.37
N ILE A 45 18.60 21.11 7.94
CA ILE A 45 19.19 19.80 7.67
C ILE A 45 18.13 18.85 7.08
N GLU A 46 18.51 18.13 6.03
CA GLU A 46 17.68 17.09 5.43
C GLU A 46 18.02 15.73 6.05
N LEU A 47 17.04 15.10 6.69
CA LEU A 47 17.18 13.78 7.31
C LEU A 47 16.34 12.76 6.56
N ILE A 48 16.89 11.55 6.42
CA ILE A 48 16.13 10.38 5.96
C ILE A 48 15.66 9.61 7.20
N VAL A 49 14.35 9.60 7.44
CA VAL A 49 13.73 8.96 8.60
C VAL A 49 12.96 7.71 8.19
N GLY A 50 13.12 6.64 8.97
CA GLY A 50 12.39 5.39 8.83
C GLY A 50 13.03 4.39 7.86
N ALA A 51 12.87 3.10 8.16
CA ALA A 51 13.28 2.01 7.28
C ALA A 51 12.28 1.82 6.11
N PRO A 52 12.71 1.20 5.00
CA PRO A 52 11.80 0.88 3.89
C PRO A 52 10.56 0.11 4.34
N GLY A 53 9.37 0.70 4.13
CA GLY A 53 8.09 0.11 4.51
C GLY A 53 7.69 0.29 5.98
N GLN A 54 8.51 0.95 6.79
CA GLN A 54 8.16 1.27 8.18
C GLN A 54 7.02 2.30 8.22
N PRO A 55 5.96 2.10 9.03
CA PRO A 55 4.90 3.08 9.24
C PRO A 55 5.44 4.43 9.74
N MET A 56 5.00 5.54 9.11
CA MET A 56 5.46 6.89 9.45
C MET A 56 4.39 7.77 10.11
N SER A 57 3.19 7.22 10.37
CA SER A 57 2.12 7.91 11.10
C SER A 57 1.69 7.12 12.33
N SER A 58 0.86 7.75 13.16
CA SER A 58 0.17 7.13 14.29
C SER A 58 -1.33 7.41 14.18
N CYS A 59 -2.14 6.50 14.75
CA CYS A 59 -3.58 6.68 14.89
C CYS A 59 -3.88 7.62 16.06
N ASP A 60 -4.62 8.70 15.84
CA ASP A 60 -4.95 9.67 16.90
C ASP A 60 -5.92 9.08 17.95
N TYR A 61 -6.62 8.00 17.61
CA TYR A 61 -7.55 7.33 18.53
C TYR A 61 -6.87 6.30 19.45
N CYS A 62 -6.02 5.43 18.90
CA CYS A 62 -5.42 4.31 19.65
C CYS A 62 -3.89 4.39 19.79
N GLY A 63 -3.24 5.38 19.18
CA GLY A 63 -1.79 5.58 19.23
C GLY A 63 -0.95 4.62 18.39
N GLN A 64 -1.55 3.58 17.79
CA GLN A 64 -0.80 2.59 17.01
C GLN A 64 -0.15 3.20 15.77
N GLY A 65 1.07 2.78 15.46
CA GLY A 65 1.77 3.16 14.22
C GLY A 65 1.04 2.62 12.98
N ILE A 66 0.76 3.50 12.01
CA ILE A 66 -0.03 3.19 10.82
C ILE A 66 0.67 3.68 9.55
N ALA A 67 0.68 2.80 8.55
CA ALA A 67 1.13 3.13 7.19
C ALA A 67 -0.04 3.61 6.32
N HIS A 68 -1.25 3.13 6.62
CA HIS A 68 -2.47 3.44 5.90
C HIS A 68 -3.28 4.43 6.72
N VAL A 69 -3.21 5.69 6.33
CA VAL A 69 -3.72 6.82 7.12
C VAL A 69 -5.04 7.27 6.52
N CYS A 70 -6.10 7.21 7.32
CA CYS A 70 -7.42 7.67 6.95
C CYS A 70 -7.68 9.01 7.64
N HIS A 71 -7.84 10.06 6.84
CA HIS A 71 -8.10 11.42 7.31
C HIS A 71 -9.59 11.63 7.51
N CYS A 72 -9.96 12.10 8.69
CA CYS A 72 -11.33 12.34 9.09
C CYS A 72 -11.48 13.77 9.62
N VAL A 73 -12.68 14.31 9.49
CA VAL A 73 -13.06 15.60 10.07
C VAL A 73 -14.32 15.44 10.92
N SER A 74 -14.32 16.05 12.10
CA SER A 74 -15.49 16.12 12.98
C SER A 74 -16.46 17.23 12.57
N SER A 75 -17.64 17.27 13.18
CA SER A 75 -18.63 18.33 12.91
C SER A 75 -18.19 19.70 13.43
N ASP A 76 -17.33 19.75 14.45
CA ASP A 76 -16.67 20.95 14.96
C ASP A 76 -15.41 21.35 14.16
N GLY A 77 -15.14 20.67 13.04
CA GLY A 77 -14.07 21.04 12.10
C GLY A 77 -12.68 20.57 12.52
N LYS A 78 -12.55 19.71 13.53
CA LYS A 78 -11.26 19.13 13.90
C LYS A 78 -10.90 18.03 12.92
N GLU A 79 -9.68 18.12 12.40
CA GLU A 79 -9.08 17.08 11.59
C GLU A 79 -8.32 16.11 12.48
N PHE A 80 -8.46 14.81 12.20
CA PHE A 80 -7.72 13.76 12.87
C PHE A 80 -7.51 12.59 11.92
N LYS A 81 -6.50 11.78 12.20
CA LYS A 81 -6.14 10.64 11.38
C LYS A 81 -6.24 9.33 12.16
N VAL A 82 -6.71 8.31 11.49
CA VAL A 82 -6.87 6.97 12.07
C VAL A 82 -6.40 5.88 11.13
N GLY A 83 -6.05 4.73 11.70
CA GLY A 83 -5.79 3.53 10.92
C GLY A 83 -7.06 2.96 10.29
N CYS A 84 -6.89 2.03 9.34
CA CYS A 84 -8.02 1.38 8.68
C CYS A 84 -8.97 0.64 9.63
N ASP A 85 -8.47 0.10 10.74
CA ASP A 85 -9.33 -0.63 11.69
C ASP A 85 -10.14 0.34 12.54
N CYS A 86 -9.59 1.53 12.81
CA CYS A 86 -10.26 2.57 13.58
C CYS A 86 -11.24 3.38 12.73
N VAL A 87 -10.97 3.56 11.43
CA VAL A 87 -11.88 4.31 10.53
C VAL A 87 -13.26 3.65 10.42
N GLU A 88 -13.38 2.34 10.64
CA GLU A 88 -14.67 1.65 10.64
C GLU A 88 -15.60 2.18 11.74
N ARG A 89 -15.03 2.72 12.82
CA ARG A 89 -15.77 3.32 13.92
C ARG A 89 -16.45 4.64 13.53
N VAL A 90 -15.97 5.34 12.49
CA VAL A 90 -16.63 6.52 11.90
C VAL A 90 -18.08 6.21 11.50
N GLY A 91 -18.35 4.99 11.03
CA GLY A 91 -19.66 4.58 10.52
C GLY A 91 -20.61 3.97 11.57
N GLN A 92 -20.18 3.78 12.82
CA GLN A 92 -20.96 3.05 13.84
C GLN A 92 -22.17 3.83 14.37
N VAL A 93 -22.21 5.15 14.21
CA VAL A 93 -23.39 5.97 14.50
C VAL A 93 -24.13 6.26 13.19
N LYS A 94 -24.87 5.27 12.69
CA LYS A 94 -25.74 5.33 11.50
C LYS A 94 -25.11 5.96 10.24
N GLY A 95 -24.41 5.13 9.45
CA GLY A 95 -24.71 5.08 8.01
C GLY A 95 -23.71 5.64 7.01
N ASP A 96 -22.48 6.02 7.39
CA ASP A 96 -21.51 6.45 6.38
C ASP A 96 -20.74 5.28 5.73
N GLN A 97 -21.46 4.45 4.95
CA GLN A 97 -20.87 3.40 4.10
C GLN A 97 -19.85 3.97 3.08
N ARG A 98 -19.82 5.30 2.87
CA ARG A 98 -18.88 5.92 1.93
C ARG A 98 -17.45 5.90 2.49
N ALA A 99 -17.29 6.08 3.80
CA ALA A 99 -15.99 6.00 4.46
C ALA A 99 -15.35 4.61 4.28
N GLN A 100 -16.12 3.55 4.54
CA GLN A 100 -15.67 2.16 4.36
C GLN A 100 -15.30 1.87 2.90
N ARG A 101 -16.18 2.21 1.95
CA ARG A 101 -15.92 2.02 0.51
C ARG A 101 -14.71 2.81 0.03
N ALA A 102 -14.51 4.03 0.50
CA ALA A 102 -13.36 4.84 0.09
C ALA A 102 -12.03 4.22 0.54
N VAL A 103 -11.99 3.65 1.75
CA VAL A 103 -10.82 2.93 2.27
C VAL A 103 -10.54 1.65 1.49
N GLU A 104 -11.58 0.87 1.18
CA GLU A 104 -11.45 -0.33 0.34
C GLU A 104 -10.94 -0.01 -1.07
N VAL A 105 -11.52 1.02 -1.70
CA VAL A 105 -11.10 1.49 -3.04
C VAL A 105 -9.65 1.98 -3.00
N ALA A 106 -9.25 2.73 -1.96
CA ALA A 106 -7.87 3.19 -1.82
C ALA A 106 -6.88 2.03 -1.64
N LYS A 107 -7.20 1.05 -0.78
CA LYS A 107 -6.40 -0.18 -0.61
C LYS A 107 -6.28 -0.95 -1.92
N TYR A 108 -7.39 -1.11 -2.64
CA TYR A 108 -7.44 -1.80 -3.93
C TYR A 108 -6.58 -1.09 -4.99
N ASN A 109 -6.71 0.23 -5.11
CA ASN A 109 -5.95 1.04 -6.06
C ASN A 109 -4.45 0.98 -5.76
N LEU A 110 -4.05 1.07 -4.49
CA LEU A 110 -2.65 0.96 -4.10
C LEU A 110 -2.09 -0.44 -4.41
N ARG A 111 -2.86 -1.51 -4.14
CA ARG A 111 -2.47 -2.87 -4.54
C ARG A 111 -2.25 -2.96 -6.04
N ARG A 112 -3.19 -2.42 -6.85
CA ARG A 112 -3.06 -2.39 -8.31
C ARG A 112 -1.83 -1.61 -8.78
N GLN A 113 -1.52 -0.47 -8.16
CA GLN A 113 -0.33 0.32 -8.50
C GLN A 113 0.96 -0.46 -8.21
N ARG A 114 1.05 -1.13 -7.05
CA ARG A 114 2.20 -1.99 -6.71
C ARG A 114 2.34 -3.16 -7.67
N GLU A 115 1.22 -3.80 -8.01
CA GLU A 115 1.21 -4.89 -8.98
C GLU A 115 1.66 -4.40 -10.36
N ALA A 116 1.14 -3.27 -10.85
CA ALA A 116 1.53 -2.67 -12.12
C ALA A 116 3.03 -2.36 -12.14
N LYS A 117 3.54 -1.67 -11.11
CA LYS A 117 4.97 -1.36 -10.98
C LYS A 117 5.83 -2.62 -11.06
N ARG A 118 5.46 -3.70 -10.36
CA ARG A 118 6.18 -4.98 -10.41
C ARG A 118 6.10 -5.65 -11.79
N ARG A 119 5.00 -5.50 -12.52
CA ARG A 119 4.90 -6.00 -13.90
C ARG A 119 5.80 -5.21 -14.84
N ASP A 120 5.86 -3.89 -14.68
CA ASP A 120 6.73 -3.01 -15.48
C ASP A 120 8.22 -3.24 -15.17
N GLU A 121 8.56 -3.49 -13.91
CA GLU A 121 9.90 -3.92 -13.51
C GLU A 121 10.26 -5.26 -14.14
N PHE A 122 9.36 -6.25 -14.08
CA PHE A 122 9.59 -7.54 -14.72
C PHE A 122 9.76 -7.40 -16.25
N ALA A 123 8.95 -6.55 -16.90
CA ALA A 123 9.06 -6.28 -18.32
C ALA A 123 10.44 -5.72 -18.70
N ARG A 124 10.88 -4.66 -18.00
CA ARG A 124 12.21 -4.06 -18.20
C ARG A 124 13.34 -5.04 -17.92
N TRP A 125 13.19 -5.86 -16.88
CA TRP A 125 14.18 -6.87 -16.52
C TRP A 125 14.34 -7.94 -17.61
N ILE A 126 13.26 -8.41 -18.24
CA ILE A 126 13.32 -9.34 -19.38
C ILE A 126 14.10 -8.74 -20.55
N GLU A 127 13.88 -7.45 -20.82
CA GLU A 127 14.56 -6.74 -21.91
C GLU A 127 16.07 -6.59 -21.62
N GLN A 128 16.42 -6.23 -20.39
CA GLN A 128 17.81 -6.09 -19.96
C GLN A 128 18.60 -7.40 -19.95
N ASN A 129 17.96 -8.52 -19.58
CA ASN A 129 18.62 -9.83 -19.45
C ASN A 129 18.30 -10.76 -20.64
N GLY A 130 17.83 -10.21 -21.76
CA GLY A 130 17.28 -11.01 -22.86
C GLY A 130 18.26 -12.03 -23.45
N GLU A 131 19.52 -11.66 -23.62
CA GLU A 131 20.55 -12.55 -24.16
C GLU A 131 20.85 -13.71 -23.21
N GLU A 132 21.07 -13.43 -21.93
CA GLU A 132 21.31 -14.46 -20.92
C GLU A 132 20.12 -15.40 -20.79
N LEU A 133 18.89 -14.87 -20.86
CA LEU A 133 17.67 -15.68 -20.84
C LEU A 133 17.53 -16.59 -22.06
N ASN A 134 18.08 -16.25 -23.22
CA ASN A 134 18.08 -17.13 -24.39
C ASN A 134 19.01 -18.33 -24.19
N ASN A 135 20.08 -18.18 -23.40
CA ASN A 135 21.07 -19.23 -23.15
C ASN A 135 20.56 -20.30 -22.15
N HIS A 136 19.41 -20.07 -21.52
CA HIS A 136 18.79 -21.03 -20.61
C HIS A 136 17.60 -21.74 -21.26
N PRO A 137 17.45 -23.07 -21.04
CA PRO A 137 16.35 -23.82 -21.59
C PRO A 137 15.01 -23.44 -20.94
N HIS A 138 13.93 -23.59 -21.71
CA HIS A 138 12.57 -23.42 -21.18
C HIS A 138 12.27 -24.40 -20.03
N PRO A 139 11.58 -24.00 -18.95
CA PRO A 139 11.37 -24.86 -17.77
C PRO A 139 10.44 -26.05 -18.01
N ASN A 140 9.52 -25.95 -18.96
CA ASN A 140 8.69 -27.07 -19.43
C ASN A 140 9.42 -27.88 -20.50
N ALA A 141 9.59 -29.19 -20.27
CA ALA A 141 10.23 -30.14 -21.18
C ALA A 141 9.66 -30.17 -22.60
N TYR A 142 8.33 -30.08 -22.76
CA TYR A 142 7.70 -30.05 -24.09
C TYR A 142 8.06 -28.80 -24.89
N SER A 143 8.11 -27.64 -24.22
CA SER A 143 8.51 -26.39 -24.87
C SER A 143 10.02 -26.35 -25.14
N MET A 144 10.81 -26.97 -24.28
CA MET A 144 12.25 -27.14 -24.49
C MET A 144 12.54 -28.03 -25.71
N SER A 145 11.80 -29.12 -25.93
CA SER A 145 11.96 -29.94 -27.15
C SER A 145 11.58 -29.20 -28.44
N LEU A 146 10.81 -28.12 -28.34
CA LEU A 146 10.49 -27.21 -29.45
C LEU A 146 11.53 -26.10 -29.63
N GLY A 147 12.67 -26.16 -28.91
CA GLY A 147 13.73 -25.16 -28.98
C GLY A 147 13.40 -23.83 -28.30
N ARG A 148 12.34 -23.77 -27.48
CA ARG A 148 12.01 -22.55 -26.73
C ARG A 148 12.98 -22.35 -25.57
N THR A 149 13.21 -21.09 -25.24
CA THR A 149 14.15 -20.65 -24.21
C THR A 149 13.42 -20.19 -22.94
N LEU A 150 14.19 -19.90 -21.90
CA LEU A 150 13.68 -19.27 -20.69
C LEU A 150 13.15 -17.85 -20.98
N ARG A 151 13.69 -17.16 -21.98
CA ARG A 151 13.16 -15.87 -22.46
C ARG A 151 11.74 -16.04 -23.01
N ASP A 152 11.50 -17.05 -23.84
CA ASP A 152 10.16 -17.33 -24.40
C ASP A 152 9.15 -17.61 -23.29
N TYR A 153 9.56 -18.34 -22.26
CA TYR A 153 8.75 -18.57 -21.07
C TYR A 153 8.40 -17.26 -20.36
N ALA A 154 9.40 -16.42 -20.08
CA ALA A 154 9.20 -15.16 -19.36
C ALA A 154 8.29 -14.20 -20.14
N VAL A 155 8.47 -14.09 -21.46
CA VAL A 155 7.61 -13.30 -22.35
C VAL A 155 6.19 -13.84 -22.38
N TRP A 156 6.03 -15.16 -22.50
CA TRP A 156 4.71 -15.79 -22.49
C TRP A 156 3.99 -15.57 -21.15
N MET A 157 4.70 -15.72 -20.03
CA MET A 157 4.15 -15.48 -18.69
C MET A 157 3.78 -14.02 -18.47
N ARG A 158 4.57 -13.06 -18.99
CA ARG A 158 4.22 -11.63 -18.97
C ARG A 158 2.91 -11.35 -19.69
N LYS A 159 2.70 -11.96 -20.85
CA LYS A 159 1.53 -11.73 -21.71
C LYS A 159 0.28 -12.47 -21.22
N ASN A 160 0.42 -13.72 -20.76
CA ASN A 160 -0.72 -14.62 -20.51
C ASN A 160 -0.89 -14.99 -19.04
N GLY A 161 0.13 -14.82 -18.20
CA GLY A 161 0.07 -15.17 -16.79
C GLY A 161 -0.61 -14.10 -15.94
N GLY A 162 -1.36 -14.51 -14.92
CA GLY A 162 -1.78 -13.61 -13.83
C GLY A 162 -0.60 -13.11 -12.98
N HIS A 163 -0.83 -12.14 -12.09
CA HIS A 163 0.24 -11.53 -11.27
C HIS A 163 1.13 -12.59 -10.56
N SER A 164 0.51 -13.57 -9.90
CA SER A 164 1.24 -14.64 -9.20
C SER A 164 2.04 -15.55 -10.13
N GLY A 165 1.56 -15.75 -11.37
CA GLY A 165 2.30 -16.48 -12.39
C GLY A 165 3.53 -15.69 -12.83
N GLN A 166 3.35 -14.41 -13.15
CA GLN A 166 4.43 -13.52 -13.57
C GLN A 166 5.53 -13.42 -12.52
N MET A 167 5.18 -13.22 -11.24
CA MET A 167 6.17 -13.13 -10.16
C MET A 167 6.92 -14.45 -9.94
N ARG A 168 6.27 -15.60 -10.12
CA ARG A 168 6.94 -16.91 -10.08
C ARG A 168 7.93 -17.09 -11.22
N ALA A 169 7.53 -16.71 -12.44
CA ALA A 169 8.40 -16.76 -13.60
C ALA A 169 9.61 -15.84 -13.42
N TRP A 170 9.40 -14.62 -12.91
CA TRP A 170 10.48 -13.68 -12.62
C TRP A 170 11.46 -14.22 -11.58
N LYS A 171 10.95 -14.74 -10.45
CA LYS A 171 11.79 -15.33 -9.40
C LYS A 171 12.60 -16.51 -9.93
N MET A 172 11.97 -17.42 -10.67
CA MET A 172 12.63 -18.56 -11.28
C MET A 172 13.75 -18.13 -12.22
N ALA A 173 13.48 -17.14 -13.08
CA ALA A 173 14.46 -16.64 -14.04
C ALA A 173 15.64 -15.98 -13.35
N ARG A 174 15.41 -15.17 -12.31
CA ARG A 174 16.48 -14.57 -11.50
C ARG A 174 17.37 -15.61 -10.83
N THR A 175 16.76 -16.63 -10.21
CA THR A 175 17.52 -17.73 -9.59
C THR A 175 18.40 -18.47 -10.60
N LYS A 176 17.96 -18.63 -11.87
CA LYS A 176 18.76 -19.26 -12.92
C LYS A 176 19.94 -18.40 -13.39
N LEU A 177 19.82 -17.09 -13.29
CA LEU A 177 20.87 -16.11 -13.61
C LEU A 177 21.77 -15.78 -12.40
N GLY A 178 21.52 -16.36 -11.23
CA GLY A 178 22.29 -16.07 -10.02
C GLY A 178 22.04 -14.70 -9.39
N GLN A 179 20.87 -14.09 -9.67
CA GLN A 179 20.43 -12.76 -9.19
C GLN A 179 19.30 -12.83 -8.15
#